data_AF-A0A1Q8B1C5-F1
#
_entry.id   AF-A0A1Q8B1C5-F1
#
_cell.length_a   1.000
_cell.length_b   1.000
_cell.length_c   1.000
_cell.angle_alpha   90.00
_cell.angle_beta   90.00
_cell.angle_gamma   90.00
#
_symmetry.space_group_name_H-M   'P 1'
#
loop_
_entity.id
_entity.type
_entity.pdbx_description
1 polymer ?
#
loop_
_entity_poly.entity_id
_entity_poly.type
_entity_poly.pdbx_seq_one_letter_code
_entity_poly.pdbx_strand_id
1 'polypeptide(L)'
;MIQLSPHDEFLSSMDKHRRLQLPNMVTGDLCLETGLDVGDGTRTMYRPGQRHSSYVYSVAQRFPDEWFGTIFVISPLIASLYGVTPKIRKSSARRNGICLYLNSRAIVLFKHKSLGLPVGQCSRIASIPRLVRNAGEIGLQRFIEGFQYADGSFVGGTSPCIRLTTSSVKLREDLARMAERLSVRHSVSKDHPDVGFSLRISRDESMRRWMDYIPLLNPVQIAKFLTWQKYSECPAGLFLSQYLELAFGDISLRKFSMNSQRKLDRVPLFQESVDLVTRFALSEGPVSMVDLARRTVARTIYDAKKSVDRLNHLGFVKLSILNGRCIVSLPPAGLESVDAFQEAWGVLRRINPRIFPLKSYEDRIIAETECRGKPRLVNKTLTLASSA
;
A
#
# COMPACT_ATOMS: atom_id res chain seq x y z
N MET A 1 -12.66 -5.05 24.13
CA MET A 1 -11.34 -4.38 24.03
C MET A 1 -10.51 -4.81 25.23
N ILE A 2 -9.20 -4.99 25.08
CA ILE A 2 -8.31 -5.47 26.16
C ILE A 2 -7.39 -4.34 26.58
N GLN A 3 -7.28 -4.04 27.87
CA GLN A 3 -6.34 -3.05 28.39
C GLN A 3 -4.91 -3.61 28.40
N LEU A 4 -3.96 -2.80 27.94
CA LEU A 4 -2.53 -3.06 28.03
C LEU A 4 -1.97 -2.27 29.23
N SER A 5 -0.97 -2.82 29.89
CA SER A 5 -0.25 -2.11 30.94
C SER A 5 0.36 -0.81 30.38
N PRO A 6 0.47 0.26 31.19
CA PRO A 6 1.25 1.43 30.80
C PRO A 6 2.69 1.01 30.44
N HIS A 7 3.25 1.65 29.42
CA HIS A 7 4.55 1.28 28.84
C HIS A 7 5.52 2.47 28.74
N ASP A 8 5.40 3.40 29.69
CA ASP A 8 6.22 4.62 29.72
C ASP A 8 7.71 4.31 29.86
N GLU A 9 8.06 3.15 30.42
CA GLU A 9 9.41 2.63 30.54
C GLU A 9 10.08 2.33 29.18
N PHE A 10 9.31 2.18 28.09
CA PHE A 10 9.87 1.96 26.76
C PHE A 10 10.28 3.26 26.05
N LEU A 11 9.78 4.42 26.51
CA LEU A 11 10.00 5.71 25.87
C LEU A 11 11.44 6.20 26.06
N SER A 12 12.18 6.36 24.96
CA SER A 12 13.45 7.10 24.97
C SER A 12 13.25 8.62 25.02
N SER A 13 14.29 9.39 25.33
CA SER A 13 14.23 10.87 25.28
C SER A 13 13.79 11.39 23.91
N MET A 14 14.17 10.72 22.83
CA MET A 14 13.74 11.06 21.47
C MET A 14 12.27 10.75 21.22
N ASP A 15 11.76 9.64 21.76
CA ASP A 15 10.34 9.29 21.67
C ASP A 15 9.48 10.32 22.42
N LYS A 16 9.91 10.73 23.63
CA LYS A 16 9.28 11.80 24.42
C LYS A 16 9.29 13.14 23.70
N HIS A 17 10.42 13.52 23.09
CA HIS A 17 10.53 14.75 22.32
C HIS A 17 9.56 14.78 21.13
N ARG A 18 9.35 13.65 20.47
CA ARG A 18 8.36 13.50 19.37
C ARG A 18 6.92 13.37 19.85
N ARG A 19 6.67 13.40 21.17
CA ARG A 19 5.37 13.18 21.79
C ARG A 19 4.73 11.85 21.36
N LEU A 20 5.56 10.83 21.22
CA LEU A 20 5.12 9.48 20.86
C LEU A 20 4.19 8.92 21.94
N GLN A 21 3.13 8.26 21.50
CA GLN A 21 2.19 7.56 22.35
C GLN A 21 2.23 6.06 22.04
N LEU A 22 2.03 5.22 23.05
CA LEU A 22 1.85 3.79 22.86
C LEU A 22 0.40 3.44 23.12
N PRO A 23 -0.21 2.55 22.32
CA PRO A 23 -1.55 2.06 22.59
C PRO A 23 -1.64 1.44 23.98
N ASN A 24 -2.64 1.85 24.76
CA ASN A 24 -2.97 1.28 26.06
C ASN A 24 -4.13 0.26 25.98
N MET A 25 -4.64 0.00 24.76
CA MET A 25 -5.72 -0.94 24.51
C MET A 25 -5.50 -1.70 23.20
N VAL A 26 -5.93 -2.96 23.15
CA VAL A 26 -6.00 -3.75 21.93
C VAL A 26 -7.27 -3.34 21.17
N THR A 27 -7.08 -2.50 20.15
CA THR A 27 -8.12 -2.02 19.23
C THR A 27 -8.08 -2.77 17.91
N GLY A 28 -9.14 -2.63 17.10
CA GLY A 28 -9.16 -3.18 15.73
C GLY A 28 -8.05 -2.63 14.85
N ASP A 29 -7.67 -1.36 15.02
CA ASP A 29 -6.59 -0.73 14.25
C ASP A 29 -5.21 -1.21 14.67
N LEU A 30 -5.02 -1.46 15.97
CA LEU A 30 -3.80 -2.12 16.43
C LEU A 30 -3.70 -3.54 15.87
N CYS A 31 -4.82 -4.28 15.79
CA CYS A 31 -4.84 -5.61 15.18
C CYS A 31 -4.54 -5.55 13.68
N LEU A 32 -5.13 -4.60 12.94
CA LEU A 32 -4.83 -4.35 11.53
C LEU A 32 -3.34 -4.06 11.31
N GLU A 33 -2.78 -3.12 12.07
CA GLU A 33 -1.37 -2.76 11.98
C GLU A 33 -0.45 -3.93 12.36
N THR A 34 -0.85 -4.74 13.34
CA THR A 34 -0.12 -5.96 13.72
C THR A 34 -0.12 -6.99 12.58
N GLY A 35 -1.22 -7.13 11.84
CA GLY A 35 -1.30 -7.97 10.65
C GLY A 35 -0.35 -7.51 9.54
N LEU A 36 -0.36 -6.20 9.25
CA LEU A 36 0.56 -5.55 8.31
C LEU A 36 2.02 -5.77 8.72
N ASP A 37 2.33 -5.60 10.00
CA ASP A 37 3.68 -5.77 10.58
C ASP A 37 4.15 -7.24 10.57
N VAL A 38 3.22 -8.21 10.60
CA VAL A 38 3.58 -9.62 10.45
C VAL A 38 3.97 -9.96 9.01
N GLY A 39 3.37 -9.29 8.01
CA GLY A 39 3.70 -9.51 6.60
C GLY A 39 4.91 -8.70 6.13
N ASP A 40 4.77 -7.37 6.10
CA ASP A 40 5.76 -6.45 5.51
C ASP A 40 6.64 -5.73 6.55
N GLY A 41 6.37 -5.96 7.84
CA GLY A 41 7.08 -5.33 8.93
C GLY A 41 8.47 -5.91 9.18
N THR A 42 9.40 -5.03 9.54
CA THR A 42 10.73 -5.39 10.01
C THR A 42 11.06 -4.60 11.26
N ARG A 43 11.52 -5.33 12.29
CA ARG A 43 11.91 -4.80 13.59
C ARG A 43 13.37 -5.15 13.82
N THR A 44 14.23 -4.15 13.95
CA THR A 44 15.67 -4.35 14.15
C THR A 44 16.15 -3.66 15.41
N MET A 45 16.90 -4.39 16.23
CA MET A 45 17.64 -3.86 17.37
C MET A 45 19.12 -4.04 17.09
N TYR A 46 19.83 -2.94 16.86
CA TYR A 46 21.28 -2.97 16.73
C TYR A 46 21.92 -2.86 18.11
N ARG A 47 22.65 -3.90 18.55
CA ARG A 47 23.46 -3.85 19.77
C ARG A 47 24.67 -2.93 19.53
N PRO A 48 25.02 -2.06 20.48
CA PRO A 48 26.04 -1.04 20.25
C PRO A 48 27.45 -1.62 20.35
N GLY A 49 28.27 -1.37 19.33
CA GLY A 49 29.73 -1.34 19.41
C GLY A 49 30.30 0.09 19.45
N GLN A 50 29.49 1.12 19.09
CA GLN A 50 29.80 2.52 19.33
C GLN A 50 28.52 3.33 19.65
N ARG A 51 28.50 3.84 20.89
CA ARG A 51 27.68 4.90 21.49
C ARG A 51 26.14 4.89 21.43
N HIS A 52 25.44 4.24 20.49
CA HIS A 52 23.96 4.20 20.54
C HIS A 52 23.37 2.89 20.01
N SER A 53 22.50 2.24 20.80
CA SER A 53 21.63 1.18 20.27
C SER A 53 20.59 1.80 19.35
N SER A 54 20.47 1.28 18.11
CA SER A 54 19.49 1.76 17.15
C SER A 54 18.30 0.81 17.12
N TYR A 55 17.11 1.35 17.38
CA TYR A 55 15.83 0.65 17.34
C TYR A 55 15.05 1.13 16.14
N VAL A 56 14.76 0.18 15.26
CA VAL A 56 14.22 0.47 13.93
C VAL A 56 12.97 -0.35 13.73
N TYR A 57 11.87 0.35 13.49
CA TYR A 57 10.65 -0.24 12.92
C TYR A 57 10.50 0.25 11.48
N SER A 58 10.19 -0.66 10.57
CA SER A 58 9.97 -0.33 9.18
C SER A 58 8.94 -1.23 8.51
N VAL A 59 8.20 -0.67 7.57
CA VAL A 59 7.27 -1.41 6.69
C VAL A 59 7.71 -1.15 5.25
N ALA A 60 8.03 -2.21 4.52
CA ALA A 60 8.46 -2.12 3.13
C ALA A 60 7.26 -2.29 2.19
N GLN A 61 7.22 -1.51 1.11
CA GLN A 61 6.17 -1.55 0.10
C GLN A 61 6.80 -1.37 -1.29
N ARG A 62 6.11 -1.80 -2.34
CA ARG A 62 6.57 -1.76 -3.72
C ARG A 62 6.24 -0.43 -4.40
N PHE A 63 7.25 0.16 -5.05
CA PHE A 63 7.05 1.34 -5.88
C PHE A 63 6.80 0.97 -7.35
N PRO A 64 5.92 1.68 -8.09
CA PRO A 64 5.06 2.79 -7.65
C PRO A 64 3.70 2.36 -7.07
N ASP A 65 3.29 1.12 -7.28
CA ASP A 65 1.92 0.65 -7.03
C ASP A 65 1.42 0.86 -5.60
N GLU A 66 2.27 0.63 -4.62
CA GLU A 66 1.89 0.70 -3.21
C GLU A 66 2.22 2.06 -2.59
N TRP A 67 2.64 3.04 -3.40
CA TRP A 67 2.86 4.41 -2.94
C TRP A 67 1.57 5.02 -2.39
N PHE A 68 0.46 4.88 -3.10
CA PHE A 68 -0.83 5.40 -2.66
C PHE A 68 -1.30 4.72 -1.36
N GLY A 69 -1.21 3.38 -1.28
CA GLY A 69 -1.52 2.66 -0.06
C GLY A 69 -0.63 3.08 1.13
N THR A 70 0.66 3.31 0.87
CA THR A 70 1.60 3.83 1.87
C THR A 70 1.18 5.19 2.42
N ILE A 71 0.84 6.13 1.54
CA ILE A 71 0.51 7.51 1.90
C ILE A 71 -0.88 7.61 2.54
N PHE A 72 -1.87 6.89 2.02
CA PHE A 72 -3.27 7.05 2.39
C PHE A 72 -3.77 6.04 3.43
N VAL A 73 -3.08 4.91 3.60
CA VAL A 73 -3.51 3.83 4.51
C VAL A 73 -2.49 3.62 5.62
N ILE A 74 -1.26 3.23 5.27
CA ILE A 74 -0.27 2.78 6.27
C ILE A 74 0.27 3.94 7.12
N SER A 75 0.73 5.02 6.50
CA SER A 75 1.31 6.16 7.23
C SER A 75 0.29 6.80 8.19
N PRO A 76 -0.97 7.04 7.79
CA PRO A 76 -2.00 7.55 8.69
C PRO A 76 -2.36 6.58 9.81
N LEU A 77 -2.46 5.27 9.53
CA LEU A 77 -2.69 4.24 10.55
C LEU A 77 -1.60 4.26 11.63
N ILE A 78 -0.33 4.28 11.22
CA ILE A 78 0.81 4.37 12.14
C ILE A 78 0.77 5.69 12.92
N ALA A 79 0.48 6.81 12.26
CA ALA A 79 0.40 8.12 12.91
C ALA A 79 -0.70 8.18 13.96
N SER A 80 -1.87 7.58 13.69
CA SER A 80 -2.97 7.52 14.65
C SER A 80 -2.68 6.61 15.83
N LEU A 81 -2.01 5.47 15.62
CA LEU A 81 -1.71 4.52 16.69
C LEU A 81 -0.59 5.00 17.62
N TYR A 82 0.39 5.73 17.09
CA TYR A 82 1.61 6.07 17.83
C TYR A 82 1.82 7.58 18.03
N GLY A 83 0.95 8.43 17.51
CA GLY A 83 1.08 9.89 17.58
C GLY A 83 2.26 10.45 16.78
N VAL A 84 2.91 9.63 15.94
CA VAL A 84 4.11 10.02 15.18
C VAL A 84 3.98 9.66 13.70
N THR A 85 4.27 10.62 12.82
CA THR A 85 4.29 10.36 11.38
C THR A 85 5.58 9.63 10.99
N PRO A 86 5.50 8.44 10.36
CA PRO A 86 6.69 7.73 9.89
C PRO A 86 7.42 8.50 8.80
N LYS A 87 8.75 8.36 8.75
CA LYS A 87 9.52 8.87 7.61
C LYS A 87 9.42 7.86 6.48
N ILE A 88 9.17 8.32 5.26
CA ILE A 88 9.14 7.45 4.08
C ILE A 88 10.46 7.65 3.33
N ARG A 89 11.10 6.55 2.92
CA ARG A 89 12.37 6.55 2.19
C ARG A 89 12.36 5.54 1.06
N LYS A 90 13.20 5.75 0.04
CA LYS A 90 13.51 4.71 -0.93
C LYS A 90 14.15 3.53 -0.19
N SER A 91 13.68 2.33 -0.48
CA SER A 91 14.42 1.10 -0.10
C SER A 91 15.77 1.04 -0.83
N SER A 92 16.52 -0.05 -0.65
CA SER A 92 17.79 -0.21 -1.37
C SER A 92 17.62 -0.12 -2.89
N ALA A 93 18.65 0.36 -3.60
CA ALA A 93 18.62 0.53 -5.05
C ALA A 93 18.22 -0.75 -5.82
N ARG A 94 18.47 -1.93 -5.24
CA ARG A 94 18.13 -3.23 -5.82
C ARG A 94 16.66 -3.62 -5.70
N ARG A 95 15.89 -3.06 -4.75
CA ARG A 95 14.53 -3.55 -4.42
C ARG A 95 13.39 -2.70 -4.99
N ASN A 96 13.69 -1.55 -5.60
CA ASN A 96 12.69 -0.61 -6.16
C ASN A 96 11.40 -0.47 -5.30
N GLY A 97 11.59 -0.43 -3.98
CA GLY A 97 10.52 -0.28 -3.00
C GLY A 97 10.63 1.06 -2.27
N ILE A 98 9.57 1.39 -1.55
CA ILE A 98 9.52 2.44 -0.54
C ILE A 98 9.48 1.78 0.85
N CYS A 99 9.94 2.49 1.86
CA CYS A 99 10.02 2.01 3.21
C CYS A 99 9.52 3.11 4.15
N LEU A 100 8.45 2.83 4.88
CA LEU A 100 8.09 3.63 6.05
C LEU A 100 9.04 3.25 7.18
N TYR A 101 9.47 4.22 7.96
CA TYR A 101 10.56 4.02 8.89
C TYR A 101 10.43 4.90 10.13
N LEU A 102 10.53 4.27 11.30
CA LEU A 102 10.53 4.89 12.62
C LEU A 102 11.76 4.42 13.41
N ASN A 103 12.61 5.39 13.74
CA ASN A 103 13.65 5.22 14.76
C ASN A 103 13.00 5.43 16.14
N SER A 104 12.51 4.36 16.74
CA SER A 104 11.81 4.40 18.03
C SER A 104 12.10 3.15 18.84
N ARG A 105 12.67 3.36 20.03
CA ARG A 105 12.84 2.30 21.02
C ARG A 105 11.47 1.86 21.54
N ALA A 106 10.60 2.82 21.80
CA ALA A 106 9.25 2.59 22.32
C ALA A 106 8.45 1.62 21.46
N ILE A 107 8.35 1.88 20.15
CA ILE A 107 7.55 1.06 19.24
C ILE A 107 8.12 -0.35 19.09
N VAL A 108 9.44 -0.48 18.92
CA VAL A 108 10.07 -1.81 18.76
C VAL A 108 9.91 -2.65 20.03
N LEU A 109 10.10 -2.05 21.21
CA LEU A 109 9.91 -2.76 22.48
C LEU A 109 8.44 -3.06 22.76
N PHE A 110 7.51 -2.14 22.47
CA PHE A 110 6.08 -2.39 22.59
C PHE A 110 5.63 -3.57 21.74
N LYS A 111 5.99 -3.57 20.45
CA LYS A 111 5.69 -4.69 19.53
C LYS A 111 6.30 -6.00 20.04
N HIS A 112 7.51 -5.96 20.56
CA HIS A 112 8.19 -7.17 21.01
C HIS A 112 7.71 -7.71 22.35
N LYS A 113 7.66 -6.85 23.36
CA LYS A 113 7.37 -7.20 24.75
C LYS A 113 5.88 -7.24 25.05
N SER A 114 5.11 -6.30 24.51
CA SER A 114 3.67 -6.23 24.74
C SER A 114 2.92 -7.10 23.75
N LEU A 115 3.16 -6.94 22.44
CA LEU A 115 2.44 -7.72 21.41
C LEU A 115 3.00 -9.14 21.21
N GLY A 116 4.17 -9.43 21.78
CA GLY A 116 4.83 -10.73 21.65
C GLY A 116 5.41 -10.99 20.25
N LEU A 117 5.62 -9.94 19.45
CA LEU A 117 6.19 -10.10 18.10
C LEU A 117 7.70 -10.31 18.18
N PRO A 118 8.27 -11.30 17.49
CA PRO A 118 9.71 -11.51 17.47
C PRO A 118 10.45 -10.37 16.72
N VAL A 119 11.71 -10.16 17.08
CA VAL A 119 12.61 -9.16 16.46
C VAL A 119 13.52 -9.87 15.46
N GLY A 120 13.83 -9.23 14.33
CA GLY A 120 14.68 -9.80 13.27
C GLY A 120 13.90 -10.51 12.16
N GLN A 121 14.54 -11.49 11.50
CA GLN A 121 13.89 -12.30 10.47
C GLN A 121 12.94 -13.31 11.11
N CYS A 122 11.64 -13.09 10.96
CA CYS A 122 10.62 -13.86 11.66
C CYS A 122 9.61 -14.57 10.74
N SER A 123 9.87 -14.55 9.43
CA SER A 123 8.95 -15.05 8.40
C SER A 123 8.52 -16.51 8.63
N ARG A 124 9.41 -17.37 9.13
CA ARG A 124 9.14 -18.80 9.39
C ARG A 124 8.47 -19.11 10.74
N ILE A 125 8.47 -18.16 11.67
CA ILE A 125 7.95 -18.36 13.04
C ILE A 125 6.73 -17.47 13.36
N ALA A 126 6.30 -16.67 12.39
CA ALA A 126 5.12 -15.81 12.52
C ALA A 126 3.88 -16.61 12.93
N SER A 127 3.00 -16.04 13.73
CA SER A 127 1.69 -16.62 14.04
C SER A 127 0.76 -15.52 14.51
N ILE A 128 -0.55 -15.78 14.54
CA ILE A 128 -1.49 -14.81 15.10
C ILE A 128 -1.21 -14.64 16.60
N PRO A 129 -0.82 -13.44 17.08
CA PRO A 129 -0.47 -13.22 18.48
C PRO A 129 -1.63 -13.53 19.42
N ARG A 130 -1.32 -13.99 20.65
CA ARG A 130 -2.35 -14.32 21.65
C ARG A 130 -3.27 -13.14 21.95
N LEU A 131 -2.72 -11.93 22.04
CA LEU A 131 -3.51 -10.71 22.28
C LEU A 131 -4.55 -10.46 21.18
N VAL A 132 -4.20 -10.71 19.92
CA VAL A 132 -5.13 -10.60 18.80
C VAL A 132 -6.25 -11.64 18.91
N ARG A 133 -5.91 -12.90 19.26
CA ARG A 133 -6.92 -13.95 19.47
C ARG A 133 -7.87 -13.62 20.61
N ASN A 134 -7.32 -13.11 21.72
CA ASN A 134 -8.09 -12.76 22.90
C ASN A 134 -9.00 -11.53 22.65
N ALA A 135 -8.67 -10.68 21.66
CA ALA A 135 -9.51 -9.56 21.27
C ALA A 135 -10.81 -9.98 20.56
N GLY A 136 -11.02 -11.29 20.38
CA GLY A 136 -12.23 -11.88 19.80
C GLY A 136 -12.26 -11.78 18.28
N GLU A 137 -13.45 -12.01 17.71
CA GLU A 137 -13.66 -12.06 16.26
C GLU A 137 -13.20 -10.81 15.53
N ILE A 138 -13.53 -9.64 16.08
CA ILE A 138 -13.18 -8.37 15.45
C ILE A 138 -11.65 -8.21 15.40
N GLY A 139 -10.94 -8.55 16.47
CA GLY A 139 -9.48 -8.48 16.50
C GLY A 139 -8.84 -9.44 15.48
N LEU A 140 -9.34 -10.67 15.42
CA LEU A 140 -8.87 -11.68 14.46
C LEU A 140 -9.13 -11.26 13.01
N GLN A 141 -10.34 -10.78 12.71
CA GLN A 141 -10.71 -10.26 11.40
C GLN A 141 -9.75 -9.15 10.96
N ARG A 142 -9.58 -8.12 11.80
CA ARG A 142 -8.74 -6.96 11.49
C ARG A 142 -7.28 -7.36 11.31
N PHE A 143 -6.77 -8.29 12.11
CA PHE A 143 -5.42 -8.84 11.89
C PHE A 143 -5.28 -9.50 10.52
N ILE A 144 -6.24 -10.32 10.11
CA ILE A 144 -6.15 -11.02 8.82
C ILE A 144 -6.33 -10.04 7.65
N GLU A 145 -7.17 -9.01 7.79
CA GLU A 145 -7.25 -7.91 6.82
C GLU A 145 -5.89 -7.22 6.64
N GLY A 146 -5.17 -6.97 7.73
CA GLY A 146 -3.84 -6.35 7.69
C GLY A 146 -2.79 -7.28 7.09
N PHE A 147 -2.83 -8.56 7.43
CA PHE A 147 -1.94 -9.55 6.83
C PHE A 147 -2.24 -9.73 5.32
N GLN A 148 -3.50 -9.76 4.92
CA GLN A 148 -3.93 -9.83 3.52
C GLN A 148 -3.53 -8.57 2.74
N TYR A 149 -3.51 -7.40 3.38
CA TYR A 149 -3.02 -6.18 2.72
C TYR A 149 -1.55 -6.34 2.29
N ALA A 150 -0.72 -6.92 3.17
CA ALA A 150 0.72 -7.09 2.98
C ALA A 150 1.08 -8.29 2.08
N ASP A 151 0.67 -9.49 2.47
CA ASP A 151 1.06 -10.76 1.84
C ASP A 151 -0.08 -11.44 1.05
N GLY A 152 -1.22 -10.75 0.91
CA GLY A 152 -2.34 -11.20 0.12
C GLY A 152 -2.31 -10.69 -1.32
N SER A 153 -2.76 -11.52 -2.24
CA SER A 153 -2.93 -11.15 -3.64
C SER A 153 -4.23 -11.68 -4.19
N PHE A 154 -4.96 -10.82 -4.91
CA PHE A 154 -5.91 -11.28 -5.89
C PHE A 154 -5.14 -11.63 -7.17
N VAL A 155 -5.11 -12.92 -7.50
CA VAL A 155 -4.54 -13.44 -8.73
C VAL A 155 -5.64 -13.42 -9.77
N GLY A 156 -5.48 -12.58 -10.79
CA GLY A 156 -6.40 -12.46 -11.92
C GLY A 156 -6.24 -13.57 -12.95
N GLY A 157 -6.91 -13.39 -14.09
CA GLY A 157 -6.95 -14.33 -15.22
C GLY A 157 -8.31 -15.01 -15.35
N THR A 158 -8.35 -16.14 -16.08
CA THR A 158 -9.56 -16.95 -16.28
C THR A 158 -9.91 -17.81 -15.06
N SER A 159 -8.94 -18.04 -14.17
CA SER A 159 -9.10 -18.78 -12.91
C SER A 159 -8.69 -17.89 -11.74
N PRO A 160 -9.53 -16.92 -11.36
CA PRO A 160 -9.22 -15.97 -10.30
C PRO A 160 -9.06 -16.68 -8.95
N CYS A 161 -8.16 -16.18 -8.11
CA CYS A 161 -8.12 -16.60 -6.72
C CYS A 161 -7.61 -15.53 -5.77
N ILE A 162 -8.09 -15.58 -4.52
CA ILE A 162 -7.45 -14.90 -3.41
C ILE A 162 -6.36 -15.82 -2.88
N ARG A 163 -5.13 -15.32 -2.83
CA ARG A 163 -3.96 -16.06 -2.37
C ARG A 163 -3.29 -15.33 -1.21
N LEU A 164 -3.11 -16.01 -0.09
CA LEU A 164 -2.31 -15.55 1.05
C LEU A 164 -1.05 -16.39 1.14
N THR A 165 0.12 -15.76 1.21
CA THR A 165 1.41 -16.47 1.21
C THR A 165 2.14 -16.26 2.52
N THR A 166 2.73 -17.33 3.07
CA THR A 166 3.57 -17.23 4.27
C THR A 166 4.57 -18.37 4.34
N SER A 167 5.75 -18.12 4.88
CA SER A 167 6.73 -19.19 5.17
C SER A 167 6.55 -19.81 6.56
N SER A 168 5.61 -19.31 7.38
CA SER A 168 5.30 -19.90 8.67
C SER A 168 4.23 -20.98 8.56
N VAL A 169 4.57 -22.18 9.01
CA VAL A 169 3.61 -23.31 9.14
C VAL A 169 2.46 -22.93 10.06
N LYS A 170 2.78 -22.26 11.18
CA LYS A 170 1.78 -21.91 12.20
C LYS A 170 0.80 -20.85 11.71
N LEU A 171 1.29 -19.82 11.02
CA LEU A 171 0.43 -18.80 10.44
C LEU A 171 -0.43 -19.39 9.32
N ARG A 172 0.12 -20.25 8.47
CA ARG A 172 -0.64 -21.00 7.45
C ARG A 172 -1.80 -21.78 8.07
N GLU A 173 -1.58 -22.48 9.18
CA GLU A 173 -2.63 -23.21 9.88
C GLU A 173 -3.68 -22.29 10.49
N ASP A 174 -3.26 -21.16 11.04
CA ASP A 174 -4.20 -20.15 11.55
C ASP A 174 -5.10 -19.61 10.43
N LEU A 175 -4.54 -19.33 9.26
CA LEU A 175 -5.29 -18.87 8.09
C LEU A 175 -6.25 -19.95 7.55
N ALA A 176 -5.81 -21.20 7.50
CA ALA A 176 -6.66 -22.33 7.10
C ALA A 176 -7.85 -22.52 8.04
N ARG A 177 -7.61 -22.54 9.35
CA ARG A 177 -8.68 -22.59 10.37
C ARG A 177 -9.66 -21.45 10.23
N MET A 178 -9.20 -20.24 9.90
CA MET A 178 -10.09 -19.12 9.64
C MET A 178 -10.98 -19.38 8.42
N ALA A 179 -10.41 -19.86 7.32
CA ALA A 179 -11.17 -20.18 6.11
C ALA A 179 -12.21 -21.29 6.40
N GLU A 180 -11.83 -22.34 7.13
CA GLU A 180 -12.76 -23.41 7.56
C GLU A 180 -13.91 -22.86 8.39
N ARG A 181 -13.60 -22.01 9.37
CA ARG A 181 -14.59 -21.38 10.24
C ARG A 181 -15.59 -20.54 9.45
N LEU A 182 -15.11 -19.81 8.43
CA LEU A 182 -15.97 -19.05 7.52
C LEU A 182 -16.68 -19.92 6.48
N SER A 183 -16.57 -21.25 6.56
CA SER A 183 -17.10 -22.17 5.54
C SER A 183 -16.62 -21.82 4.13
N VAL A 184 -15.38 -21.35 4.00
CA VAL A 184 -14.73 -20.96 2.75
C VAL A 184 -13.93 -22.16 2.24
N ARG A 185 -14.32 -22.69 1.09
CA ARG A 185 -13.53 -23.74 0.42
C ARG A 185 -12.21 -23.13 -0.05
N HIS A 186 -11.11 -23.73 0.39
CA HIS A 186 -9.76 -23.29 0.10
C HIS A 186 -8.85 -24.50 -0.14
N SER A 187 -7.67 -24.25 -0.71
CA SER A 187 -6.61 -25.23 -0.86
C SER A 187 -5.31 -24.66 -0.29
N VAL A 188 -4.47 -25.52 0.27
CA VAL A 188 -3.14 -25.13 0.75
C VAL A 188 -2.08 -25.85 -0.07
N SER A 189 -1.18 -25.10 -0.68
CA SER A 189 -0.05 -25.62 -1.47
C SER A 189 1.27 -25.12 -0.93
N LYS A 190 2.35 -25.86 -1.20
CA LYS A 190 3.73 -25.39 -1.02
C LYS A 190 4.20 -24.84 -2.36
N ASP A 191 4.29 -23.52 -2.48
CA ASP A 191 4.49 -22.85 -3.77
C ASP A 191 5.99 -22.82 -4.18
N HIS A 192 6.91 -22.85 -3.22
CA HIS A 192 8.36 -22.95 -3.47
C HIS A 192 9.10 -23.38 -2.17
N PRO A 193 10.29 -24.04 -2.25
CA PRO A 193 11.12 -24.33 -1.07
C PRO A 193 11.41 -23.10 -0.20
N ASP A 194 11.60 -21.95 -0.85
CA ASP A 194 12.01 -20.69 -0.20
C ASP A 194 10.86 -19.68 0.03
N VAL A 195 9.74 -19.79 -0.71
CA VAL A 195 8.62 -18.82 -0.67
C VAL A 195 7.58 -19.20 0.39
N GLY A 196 7.49 -20.49 0.73
CA GLY A 196 6.58 -20.98 1.76
C GLY A 196 5.29 -21.57 1.23
N PHE A 197 4.25 -21.48 2.06
CA PHE A 197 2.92 -22.02 1.82
C PHE A 197 1.99 -20.95 1.26
N SER A 198 1.03 -21.36 0.45
CA SER A 198 -0.02 -20.50 -0.05
C SER A 198 -1.39 -21.10 0.25
N LEU A 199 -2.22 -20.32 0.94
CA LEU A 199 -3.64 -20.57 1.04
C LEU A 199 -4.32 -19.92 -0.17
N ARG A 200 -5.09 -20.69 -0.93
CA ARG A 200 -5.76 -20.25 -2.16
C ARG A 200 -7.26 -20.46 -2.06
N ILE A 201 -8.03 -19.43 -2.40
CA ILE A 201 -9.49 -19.43 -2.44
C ILE A 201 -9.91 -19.08 -3.87
N SER A 202 -10.38 -20.06 -4.65
CA SER A 202 -10.56 -19.90 -6.11
C SER A 202 -12.01 -20.01 -6.58
N ARG A 203 -12.94 -20.50 -5.75
CA ARG A 203 -14.36 -20.55 -6.11
C ARG A 203 -15.00 -19.18 -5.89
N ASP A 204 -15.82 -18.72 -6.83
CA ASP A 204 -16.43 -17.38 -6.74
C ASP A 204 -17.20 -17.17 -5.43
N GLU A 205 -18.10 -18.10 -5.08
CA GLU A 205 -18.84 -18.07 -3.80
C GLU A 205 -17.92 -18.02 -2.57
N SER A 206 -16.83 -18.79 -2.58
CA SER A 206 -15.85 -18.80 -1.49
C SER A 206 -15.08 -17.48 -1.42
N MET A 207 -14.69 -16.90 -2.56
CA MET A 207 -14.03 -15.60 -2.62
C MET A 207 -14.95 -14.51 -2.09
N ARG A 208 -16.21 -14.48 -2.53
CA ARG A 208 -17.22 -13.52 -2.05
C ARG A 208 -17.42 -13.65 -0.54
N ARG A 209 -17.68 -14.86 -0.04
CA ARG A 209 -17.81 -15.11 1.40
C ARG A 209 -16.59 -14.70 2.20
N TRP A 210 -15.39 -14.95 1.66
CA TRP A 210 -14.15 -14.48 2.27
C TRP A 210 -14.10 -12.95 2.29
N MET A 211 -14.39 -12.27 1.18
CA MET A 211 -14.34 -10.81 1.08
C MET A 211 -15.43 -10.09 1.88
N ASP A 212 -16.58 -10.72 2.10
CA ASP A 212 -17.63 -10.21 2.97
C ASP A 212 -17.14 -10.07 4.43
N TYR A 213 -16.27 -10.99 4.85
CA TYR A 213 -15.67 -10.98 6.19
C TYR A 213 -14.29 -10.29 6.23
N ILE A 214 -13.45 -10.51 5.23
CA ILE A 214 -12.04 -10.06 5.12
C ILE A 214 -11.88 -9.35 3.78
N PRO A 215 -12.34 -8.09 3.68
CA PRO A 215 -12.28 -7.35 2.44
C PRO A 215 -10.84 -7.10 1.97
N LEU A 216 -10.65 -6.98 0.66
CA LEU A 216 -9.38 -6.54 0.09
C LEU A 216 -9.15 -5.07 0.47
N LEU A 217 -8.05 -4.78 1.17
CA LEU A 217 -7.72 -3.41 1.58
C LEU A 217 -6.61 -2.77 0.73
N ASN A 218 -5.76 -3.59 0.10
CA ASN A 218 -4.68 -3.10 -0.75
C ASN A 218 -5.26 -2.57 -2.08
N PRO A 219 -5.07 -1.28 -2.43
CA PRO A 219 -5.66 -0.64 -3.61
C PRO A 219 -5.40 -1.38 -4.91
N VAL A 220 -4.21 -1.98 -5.05
CA VAL A 220 -3.83 -2.74 -6.24
C VAL A 220 -4.69 -3.99 -6.36
N GLN A 221 -4.89 -4.72 -5.25
CA GLN A 221 -5.66 -5.95 -5.26
C GLN A 221 -7.15 -5.67 -5.46
N ILE A 222 -7.67 -4.57 -4.90
CA ILE A 222 -9.04 -4.12 -5.15
C ILE A 222 -9.21 -3.78 -6.64
N ALA A 223 -8.32 -2.99 -7.23
CA ALA A 223 -8.42 -2.60 -8.63
C ALA A 223 -8.36 -3.82 -9.58
N LYS A 224 -7.53 -4.82 -9.26
CA LYS A 224 -7.54 -6.11 -9.97
C LYS A 224 -8.87 -6.85 -9.85
N PHE A 225 -9.43 -6.92 -8.63
CA PHE A 225 -10.71 -7.56 -8.41
C PHE A 225 -11.83 -6.88 -9.19
N LEU A 226 -11.91 -5.55 -9.16
CA LEU A 226 -12.89 -4.79 -9.93
C LEU A 226 -12.71 -4.96 -11.44
N THR A 227 -11.47 -5.00 -11.92
CA THR A 227 -11.16 -5.31 -13.33
C THR A 227 -11.71 -6.69 -13.71
N TRP A 228 -11.45 -7.69 -12.88
CA TRP A 228 -11.98 -9.03 -13.08
C TRP A 228 -13.52 -9.06 -13.02
N GLN A 229 -14.16 -8.36 -12.08
CA GLN A 229 -15.62 -8.29 -12.03
C GLN A 229 -16.24 -7.69 -13.31
N LYS A 230 -15.57 -6.69 -13.90
CA LYS A 230 -16.04 -6.01 -15.11
C LYS A 230 -15.89 -6.87 -16.36
N TYR A 231 -14.82 -7.65 -16.46
CA TYR A 231 -14.47 -8.34 -17.70
C TYR A 231 -14.42 -9.87 -17.63
N SER A 232 -14.62 -10.45 -16.44
CA SER A 232 -14.32 -11.86 -16.14
C SER A 232 -12.87 -12.28 -16.42
N GLU A 233 -11.97 -11.31 -16.58
CA GLU A 233 -10.54 -11.48 -16.82
C GLU A 233 -9.78 -10.31 -16.18
N CYS A 234 -8.57 -10.57 -15.67
CA CYS A 234 -7.69 -9.52 -15.17
C CYS A 234 -6.26 -9.78 -15.64
N PRO A 235 -5.70 -8.95 -16.54
CA PRO A 235 -4.36 -9.12 -17.08
C PRO A 235 -3.31 -9.07 -15.97
N ALA A 236 -2.25 -9.87 -16.11
CA ALA A 236 -1.13 -9.84 -15.19
C ALA A 236 -0.09 -8.78 -15.59
N GLY A 237 0.65 -8.27 -14.60
CA GLY A 237 1.82 -7.42 -14.85
C GLY A 237 1.52 -5.96 -15.13
N LEU A 238 0.26 -5.52 -15.01
CA LEU A 238 -0.10 -4.10 -14.99
C LEU A 238 0.15 -3.48 -13.60
N PHE A 239 0.17 -2.15 -13.56
CA PHE A 239 0.32 -1.33 -12.35
C PHE A 239 -1.02 -0.73 -11.94
N LEU A 240 -1.08 -0.11 -10.75
CA LEU A 240 -2.31 0.45 -10.18
C LEU A 240 -3.02 1.39 -11.16
N SER A 241 -2.28 2.30 -11.79
CA SER A 241 -2.83 3.27 -12.74
C SER A 241 -3.63 2.60 -13.87
N GLN A 242 -3.07 1.55 -14.49
CA GLN A 242 -3.74 0.83 -15.56
C GLN A 242 -4.90 -0.05 -15.07
N TYR A 243 -4.83 -0.62 -13.87
CA TYR A 243 -6.00 -1.31 -13.31
C TYR A 243 -7.15 -0.35 -13.02
N LEU A 244 -6.87 0.87 -12.56
CA LEU A 244 -7.93 1.88 -12.37
C LEU A 244 -8.53 2.32 -13.71
N GLU A 245 -7.70 2.47 -14.74
CA GLU A 245 -8.18 2.69 -16.12
C GLU A 245 -9.12 1.58 -16.60
N LEU A 246 -8.76 0.33 -16.38
CA LEU A 246 -9.60 -0.80 -16.78
C LEU A 246 -10.88 -0.88 -15.94
N ALA A 247 -10.78 -0.73 -14.62
CA ALA A 247 -11.90 -0.84 -13.71
C ALA A 247 -12.93 0.28 -13.93
N PHE A 248 -12.48 1.54 -14.04
CA PHE A 248 -13.36 2.70 -14.03
C PHE A 248 -13.46 3.45 -15.37
N GLY A 249 -12.45 3.32 -16.22
CA GLY A 249 -12.44 3.95 -17.55
C GLY A 249 -13.23 3.16 -18.60
N ASP A 250 -13.29 3.74 -19.80
CA ASP A 250 -13.92 3.15 -20.98
C ASP A 250 -12.84 2.59 -21.92
N ILE A 251 -12.05 1.66 -21.39
CA ILE A 251 -10.86 1.12 -22.06
C ILE A 251 -11.04 -0.38 -22.26
N SER A 252 -10.90 -0.84 -23.50
CA SER A 252 -10.92 -2.27 -23.83
C SER A 252 -9.74 -3.01 -23.20
N LEU A 253 -10.01 -4.19 -22.64
CA LEU A 253 -8.98 -5.15 -22.20
C LEU A 253 -7.89 -5.38 -23.25
N ARG A 254 -8.26 -5.40 -24.53
CA ARG A 254 -7.35 -5.65 -25.66
C ARG A 254 -6.17 -4.68 -25.70
N LYS A 255 -6.33 -3.45 -25.17
CA LYS A 255 -5.24 -2.46 -25.01
C LYS A 255 -4.03 -3.04 -24.25
N PHE A 256 -4.29 -3.95 -23.30
CA PHE A 256 -3.27 -4.50 -22.42
C PHE A 256 -3.03 -6.01 -22.61
N SER A 257 -4.02 -6.75 -23.13
CA SER A 257 -3.91 -8.19 -23.34
C SER A 257 -2.81 -8.57 -24.35
N MET A 258 -2.55 -7.75 -25.39
CA MET A 258 -1.45 -8.01 -26.35
C MET A 258 -0.06 -7.61 -25.83
N ASN A 259 0.01 -6.61 -24.95
CA ASN A 259 1.27 -6.06 -24.44
C ASN A 259 1.82 -6.83 -23.22
N SER A 260 0.96 -7.58 -22.52
CA SER A 260 1.37 -8.37 -21.34
C SER A 260 2.32 -9.54 -21.64
N GLN A 261 2.45 -9.94 -22.91
CA GLN A 261 3.26 -11.10 -23.35
C GLN A 261 4.74 -10.77 -23.63
N ARG A 262 5.11 -9.50 -23.85
CA ARG A 262 6.51 -9.12 -24.12
C ARG A 262 7.11 -8.39 -22.92
N LYS A 263 8.25 -8.88 -22.40
CA LYS A 263 9.02 -8.20 -21.32
C LYS A 263 9.35 -6.73 -21.64
N LEU A 264 9.37 -6.36 -22.93
CA LEU A 264 9.69 -5.03 -23.46
C LEU A 264 8.62 -3.97 -23.11
N ASP A 265 7.35 -4.34 -22.95
CA ASP A 265 6.25 -3.38 -22.74
C ASP A 265 6.04 -2.99 -21.26
N ARG A 266 6.81 -3.58 -20.34
CA ARG A 266 6.70 -3.24 -18.90
C ARG A 266 7.33 -1.90 -18.54
N VAL A 267 8.33 -1.44 -19.29
CA VAL A 267 9.02 -0.18 -18.98
C VAL A 267 8.10 1.03 -19.21
N PRO A 268 7.37 1.16 -20.34
CA PRO A 268 6.41 2.24 -20.52
C PRO A 268 5.30 2.26 -19.45
N LEU A 269 4.69 1.11 -19.15
CA LEU A 269 3.62 1.01 -18.13
C LEU A 269 4.09 1.38 -16.72
N PHE A 270 5.34 1.00 -16.39
CA PHE A 270 5.98 1.41 -15.15
C PHE A 270 6.18 2.93 -15.12
N GLN A 271 6.72 3.51 -16.21
CA GLN A 271 6.95 4.95 -16.30
C GLN A 271 5.65 5.74 -16.15
N GLU A 272 4.56 5.30 -16.79
CA GLU A 272 3.23 5.91 -16.66
C GLU A 272 2.75 5.95 -15.19
N SER A 273 2.96 4.86 -14.46
CA SER A 273 2.61 4.80 -13.03
C SER A 273 3.49 5.67 -12.15
N VAL A 274 4.78 5.80 -12.48
CA VAL A 274 5.68 6.75 -11.82
C VAL A 274 5.30 8.21 -12.12
N ASP A 275 4.84 8.46 -13.34
CA ASP A 275 4.41 9.78 -13.79
C ASP A 275 3.08 10.17 -13.14
N LEU A 276 2.20 9.21 -12.84
CA LEU A 276 1.02 9.42 -11.98
C LEU A 276 1.43 9.84 -10.56
N VAL A 277 2.37 9.13 -9.91
CA VAL A 277 2.86 9.52 -8.57
C VAL A 277 3.49 10.92 -8.59
N THR A 278 4.21 11.25 -9.65
CA THR A 278 4.85 12.56 -9.82
C THR A 278 3.83 13.68 -9.93
N ARG A 279 2.79 13.49 -10.75
CA ARG A 279 1.67 14.45 -10.86
C ARG A 279 0.95 14.60 -9.52
N PHE A 280 0.67 13.51 -8.84
CA PHE A 280 0.04 13.55 -7.52
C PHE A 280 0.88 14.33 -6.50
N ALA A 281 2.20 14.12 -6.46
CA ALA A 281 3.09 14.87 -5.57
C ALA A 281 3.14 16.40 -5.86
N LEU A 282 2.82 16.80 -7.10
CA LEU A 282 2.74 18.20 -7.52
C LEU A 282 1.38 18.84 -7.26
N SER A 283 0.32 18.07 -6.99
CA SER A 283 -1.02 18.62 -6.72
C SER A 283 -1.10 19.37 -5.40
N GLU A 284 -0.16 19.13 -4.48
CA GLU A 284 0.01 19.91 -3.25
C GLU A 284 0.62 21.31 -3.49
N GLY A 285 0.98 21.64 -4.74
CA GLY A 285 1.48 22.94 -5.15
C GLY A 285 2.89 22.91 -5.76
N PRO A 286 3.33 24.04 -6.34
CA PRO A 286 4.61 24.15 -7.03
C PRO A 286 5.80 23.86 -6.11
N VAL A 287 6.80 23.13 -6.61
CA VAL A 287 7.98 22.74 -5.82
C VAL A 287 9.26 22.77 -6.63
N SER A 288 10.39 22.86 -5.93
CA SER A 288 11.70 22.60 -6.52
C SER A 288 11.86 21.13 -6.90
N MET A 289 12.79 20.83 -7.83
CA MET A 289 13.11 19.43 -8.18
C MET A 289 13.59 18.61 -6.97
N VAL A 290 14.28 19.24 -6.01
CA VAL A 290 14.74 18.60 -4.78
C VAL A 290 13.56 18.19 -3.90
N ASP A 291 12.59 19.07 -3.75
CA ASP A 291 11.40 18.80 -2.94
C ASP A 291 10.46 17.81 -3.63
N LEU A 292 10.36 17.84 -4.96
CA LEU A 292 9.64 16.82 -5.72
C LEU A 292 10.25 15.42 -5.55
N ALA A 293 11.58 15.31 -5.60
CA ALA A 293 12.27 14.04 -5.34
C ALA A 293 12.01 13.54 -3.91
N ARG A 294 11.91 14.46 -2.93
CA ARG A 294 11.53 14.12 -1.55
C ARG A 294 10.08 13.66 -1.44
N ARG A 295 9.12 14.29 -2.12
CA ARG A 295 7.69 13.94 -2.06
C ARG A 295 7.34 12.62 -2.74
N THR A 296 8.00 12.29 -3.85
CA THR A 296 7.77 11.01 -4.58
C THR A 296 8.49 9.82 -3.94
N VAL A 297 9.41 10.08 -3.01
CA VAL A 297 10.08 9.14 -2.07
C VAL A 297 10.85 7.93 -2.67
N ALA A 298 10.85 7.70 -3.97
CA ALA A 298 11.54 6.54 -4.56
C ALA A 298 12.74 6.90 -5.45
N ARG A 299 13.12 8.17 -5.52
CA ARG A 299 13.83 8.68 -6.70
C ARG A 299 14.94 9.68 -6.34
N THR A 300 16.07 9.55 -7.01
CA THR A 300 17.11 10.58 -7.02
C THR A 300 16.56 11.86 -7.67
N ILE A 301 17.26 12.99 -7.52
CA ILE A 301 16.91 14.22 -8.25
C ILE A 301 16.91 13.95 -9.77
N TYR A 302 17.85 13.15 -10.26
CA TYR A 302 17.95 12.74 -11.66
C TYR A 302 16.74 11.93 -12.12
N ASP A 303 16.29 11.00 -11.28
CA ASP A 303 15.09 10.22 -11.54
C ASP A 303 13.84 11.09 -11.61
N ALA A 304 13.64 11.99 -10.65
CA ALA A 304 12.52 12.93 -10.65
C ALA A 304 12.53 13.79 -11.93
N LYS A 305 13.71 14.29 -12.33
CA LYS A 305 13.90 15.05 -13.57
C LYS A 305 13.43 14.27 -14.79
N LYS A 306 13.77 12.98 -14.93
CA LYS A 306 13.29 12.15 -16.05
C LYS A 306 11.77 12.08 -16.17
N SER A 307 11.06 12.03 -15.04
CA SER A 307 9.59 12.05 -15.07
C SER A 307 9.05 13.42 -15.43
N VAL A 308 9.65 14.47 -14.89
CA VAL A 308 9.29 15.85 -15.22
C VAL A 308 9.52 16.15 -16.70
N ASP A 309 10.65 15.74 -17.28
CA ASP A 309 10.95 15.95 -18.69
C ASP A 309 9.91 15.27 -19.60
N ARG A 310 9.52 14.02 -19.28
CA ARG A 310 8.44 13.31 -19.99
C ARG A 310 7.09 14.02 -19.83
N LEU A 311 6.72 14.35 -18.60
CA LEU A 311 5.45 15.03 -18.31
C LEU A 311 5.38 16.40 -18.96
N ASN A 312 6.50 17.12 -19.07
CA ASN A 312 6.58 18.43 -19.69
C ASN A 312 6.37 18.32 -21.20
N HIS A 313 7.00 17.32 -21.83
CA HIS A 313 6.76 17.01 -23.24
C HIS A 313 5.29 16.66 -23.52
N LEU A 314 4.62 15.98 -22.58
CA LEU A 314 3.19 15.64 -22.66
C LEU A 314 2.25 16.80 -22.26
N GLY A 315 2.77 17.94 -21.82
CA GLY A 315 1.98 19.10 -21.37
C GLY A 315 1.30 18.93 -20.00
N PHE A 316 1.71 17.94 -19.20
CA PHE A 316 1.15 17.67 -17.87
C PHE A 316 1.89 18.37 -16.72
N VAL A 317 3.05 18.96 -16.98
CA VAL A 317 3.76 19.82 -16.02
C VAL A 317 4.29 21.06 -16.73
N LYS A 318 4.51 22.13 -15.96
CA LYS A 318 5.14 23.36 -16.42
C LYS A 318 6.41 23.61 -15.61
N LEU A 319 7.46 24.03 -16.30
CA LEU A 319 8.71 24.49 -15.70
C LEU A 319 8.73 26.01 -15.67
N SER A 320 9.12 26.58 -14.53
CA SER A 320 9.39 28.01 -14.38
C SER A 320 10.66 28.24 -13.56
N ILE A 321 11.19 29.45 -13.59
CA ILE A 321 12.33 29.87 -12.78
C ILE A 321 11.83 30.87 -11.75
N LEU A 322 12.07 30.60 -10.47
CA LEU A 322 11.77 31.50 -9.36
C LEU A 322 13.00 31.59 -8.46
N ASN A 323 13.51 32.81 -8.23
CA ASN A 323 14.70 33.06 -7.41
C ASN A 323 15.90 32.19 -7.79
N GLY A 324 16.15 32.04 -9.11
CA GLY A 324 17.23 31.21 -9.64
C GLY A 324 17.04 29.70 -9.49
N ARG A 325 15.86 29.24 -9.04
CA ARG A 325 15.52 27.81 -8.89
C ARG A 325 14.47 27.39 -9.91
N CYS A 326 14.66 26.21 -10.49
CA CYS A 326 13.65 25.58 -11.33
C CYS A 326 12.50 25.08 -10.44
N ILE A 327 11.31 25.62 -10.69
CA ILE A 327 10.05 25.23 -10.06
C ILE A 327 9.23 24.41 -11.05
N VAL A 328 8.69 23.31 -10.57
CA VAL A 328 7.79 22.42 -11.29
C VAL A 328 6.39 22.62 -10.76
N SER A 329 5.42 22.81 -11.64
CA SER A 329 4.00 22.95 -11.29
C SER A 329 3.08 22.17 -12.23
N LEU A 330 1.83 21.96 -11.82
CA LEU A 330 0.80 21.40 -12.70
C LEU A 330 0.06 22.53 -13.44
N PRO A 331 -0.01 22.50 -14.78
CA PRO A 331 -1.00 23.24 -15.55
C PRO A 331 -2.39 22.58 -15.41
N PRO A 332 -3.48 23.21 -15.92
CA PRO A 332 -4.84 22.67 -15.84
C PRO A 332 -4.95 21.21 -16.30
N ALA A 333 -4.36 20.85 -17.44
CA ALA A 333 -4.36 19.47 -17.94
C ALA A 333 -3.67 18.48 -16.98
N GLY A 334 -2.65 18.93 -16.24
CA GLY A 334 -1.99 18.14 -15.20
C GLY A 334 -2.93 17.89 -14.02
N LEU A 335 -3.62 18.94 -13.56
CA LEU A 335 -4.60 18.89 -12.47
C LEU A 335 -5.78 17.98 -12.81
N GLU A 336 -6.39 18.14 -13.99
CA GLU A 336 -7.49 17.28 -14.46
C GLU A 336 -7.15 15.78 -14.39
N SER A 337 -5.91 15.43 -14.72
CA SER A 337 -5.46 14.02 -14.64
C SER A 337 -5.31 13.51 -13.21
N VAL A 338 -4.99 14.39 -12.26
CA VAL A 338 -4.96 14.06 -10.83
C VAL A 338 -6.39 13.94 -10.29
N ASP A 339 -7.29 14.84 -10.70
CA ASP A 339 -8.69 14.83 -10.28
C ASP A 339 -9.39 13.54 -10.74
N ALA A 340 -9.16 13.11 -11.98
CA ALA A 340 -9.67 11.83 -12.49
C ALA A 340 -9.18 10.63 -11.67
N PHE A 341 -7.93 10.66 -11.21
CA PHE A 341 -7.40 9.63 -10.31
C PHE A 341 -8.06 9.71 -8.92
N GLN A 342 -8.21 10.91 -8.36
CA GLN A 342 -8.84 11.11 -7.06
C GLN A 342 -10.31 10.66 -7.08
N GLU A 343 -11.03 10.88 -8.17
CA GLU A 343 -12.39 10.39 -8.34
C GLU A 343 -12.44 8.85 -8.34
N ALA A 344 -11.58 8.20 -9.13
CA ALA A 344 -11.45 6.73 -9.13
C ALA A 344 -11.07 6.19 -7.73
N TRP A 345 -10.15 6.86 -7.05
CA TRP A 345 -9.77 6.56 -5.67
C TRP A 345 -10.94 6.73 -4.70
N GLY A 346 -11.75 7.78 -4.87
CA GLY A 346 -12.97 8.01 -4.10
C GLY A 346 -14.02 6.92 -4.31
N VAL A 347 -14.16 6.39 -5.53
CA VAL A 347 -15.02 5.22 -5.80
C VAL A 347 -14.52 4.00 -5.04
N LEU A 348 -13.22 3.69 -5.10
CA LEU A 348 -12.64 2.59 -4.32
C LEU A 348 -12.96 2.71 -2.83
N ARG A 349 -12.83 3.92 -2.29
CA ARG A 349 -13.16 4.22 -0.90
C ARG A 349 -14.62 3.95 -0.57
N ARG A 350 -15.55 4.35 -1.44
CA ARG A 350 -17.00 4.14 -1.22
C ARG A 350 -17.38 2.66 -1.28
N ILE A 351 -16.77 1.90 -2.19
CA ILE A 351 -17.03 0.45 -2.33
C ILE A 351 -16.55 -0.30 -1.08
N ASN A 352 -15.52 0.20 -0.40
CA ASN A 352 -14.99 -0.45 0.78
C ASN A 352 -14.54 0.61 1.82
N PRO A 353 -15.48 1.12 2.64
CA PRO A 353 -15.18 2.14 3.64
C PRO A 353 -14.19 1.66 4.70
N ARG A 354 -14.02 0.34 4.87
CA ARG A 354 -13.05 -0.26 5.80
C ARG A 354 -11.58 -0.12 5.36
N ILE A 355 -11.32 0.27 4.11
CA ILE A 355 -9.97 0.60 3.60
C ILE A 355 -9.32 1.71 4.44
N PHE A 356 -10.12 2.59 5.05
CA PHE A 356 -9.62 3.74 5.78
C PHE A 356 -10.17 3.76 7.20
N PRO A 357 -9.43 3.19 8.16
CA PRO A 357 -9.82 3.28 9.55
C PRO A 357 -9.38 4.62 10.14
N LEU A 358 -9.96 5.76 9.75
CA LEU A 358 -9.66 7.03 10.43
C LEU A 358 -10.82 8.03 10.42
N LYS A 359 -11.18 8.50 11.63
CA LYS A 359 -11.88 9.79 11.84
C LYS A 359 -11.08 11.00 11.33
N SER A 360 -9.77 10.88 11.15
CA SER A 360 -8.88 12.01 10.81
C SER A 360 -8.76 12.33 9.31
N TYR A 361 -9.56 11.69 8.45
CA TYR A 361 -9.58 11.95 7.01
C TYR A 361 -10.75 12.83 6.55
N GLU A 362 -11.77 13.02 7.39
CA GLU A 362 -12.87 13.97 7.10
C GLU A 362 -12.31 15.40 6.96
N ASP A 363 -11.23 15.74 7.67
CA ASP A 363 -10.65 17.09 7.67
C ASP A 363 -9.72 17.40 6.48
N ARG A 364 -9.31 16.41 5.67
CA ARG A 364 -8.25 16.59 4.65
C ARG A 364 -8.69 16.48 3.19
N ILE A 365 -9.97 16.24 2.90
CA ILE A 365 -10.50 16.31 1.53
C ILE A 365 -11.70 17.28 1.50
N ILE A 366 -11.37 18.49 1.07
CA ILE A 366 -12.06 19.41 0.17
C ILE A 366 -13.55 19.12 -0.10
N ALA A 367 -14.34 20.16 0.17
CA ALA A 367 -15.67 20.50 -0.30
C ALA A 367 -16.26 19.57 -1.38
N GLU A 368 -17.46 19.09 -1.07
CA GLU A 368 -18.40 18.42 -1.98
C GLU A 368 -18.35 19.02 -3.39
N THR A 369 -17.73 18.29 -4.31
CA THR A 369 -17.93 18.50 -5.74
C THR A 369 -18.94 17.46 -6.20
N GLU A 370 -20.15 17.93 -6.49
CA GLU A 370 -21.21 17.14 -7.12
C GLU A 370 -20.65 16.44 -8.37
N CYS A 371 -20.59 15.11 -8.34
CA CYS A 371 -20.09 14.31 -9.45
C CYS A 371 -21.04 14.45 -10.66
N ARG A 372 -20.56 15.02 -11.76
CA ARG A 372 -21.14 14.84 -13.10
C ARG A 372 -20.10 14.22 -14.03
N GLY A 373 -20.16 12.90 -14.22
CA GLY A 373 -19.34 12.15 -15.19
C GLY A 373 -18.74 10.87 -14.62
N LYS A 374 -18.29 9.95 -15.49
CA LYS A 374 -17.45 8.79 -15.11
C LYS A 374 -15.97 9.21 -15.16
N PRO A 375 -15.11 8.78 -14.23
CA PRO A 375 -13.71 9.16 -14.22
C PRO A 375 -12.99 8.63 -15.46
N ARG A 376 -12.35 9.52 -16.22
CA ARG A 376 -11.45 9.15 -17.33
C ARG A 376 -10.04 9.58 -16.98
N LEU A 377 -9.16 8.63 -16.68
CA LEU A 377 -7.73 8.91 -16.61
C LEU A 377 -7.24 9.30 -18.00
N VAL A 378 -6.86 10.56 -18.17
CA VAL A 378 -6.46 11.12 -19.47
C VAL A 378 -5.14 10.50 -19.89
N ASN A 379 -5.20 9.65 -20.91
CA ASN A 379 -4.04 9.04 -21.54
C ASN A 379 -3.86 9.65 -22.94
N LYS A 380 -2.95 10.60 -23.09
CA LYS A 380 -2.71 11.33 -24.36
C LYS A 380 -1.69 10.68 -25.29
N THR A 381 -1.37 9.41 -25.10
CA THR A 381 -0.33 8.72 -25.89
C THR A 381 -0.81 8.09 -27.19
N LEU A 382 -2.02 8.40 -27.66
CA LEU A 382 -2.56 7.90 -28.95
C LEU A 382 -3.26 9.00 -29.75
N THR A 383 -2.50 9.99 -30.22
CA THR A 383 -2.91 10.86 -31.35
C THR A 383 -1.73 11.23 -32.27
N LEU A 384 -0.69 10.40 -32.34
CA LEU A 384 0.42 10.58 -33.31
C LEU A 384 0.76 9.30 -34.09
N ALA A 385 -0.22 8.42 -34.29
CA ALA A 385 -0.12 7.28 -35.20
C ALA A 385 -1.45 7.02 -35.92
N SER A 386 -2.06 8.07 -36.47
CA SER A 386 -3.16 7.98 -37.44
C SER A 386 -3.24 9.28 -38.24
N SER A 387 -2.13 9.61 -38.88
CA SER A 387 -2.06 10.60 -39.97
C SER A 387 -0.87 10.20 -40.83
N ALA A 388 -1.10 9.15 -41.62
CA ALA A 388 -0.42 8.90 -42.88
C ALA A 388 -1.39 9.29 -43.99
#